data_AF-A0A8B6D2P4-F1
#
_entry.id   AF-A0A8B6D2P4-F1
#
_cell.length_a   1.000
_cell.length_b   1.000
_cell.length_c   1.000
_cell.angle_alpha   90.00
_cell.angle_beta   90.00
_cell.angle_gamma   90.00
#
_symmetry.space_group_name_H-M   'P 1'
#
loop_
_entity.id
_entity.type
_entity.pdbx_description
1 polymer ?
#
loop_
_entity_poly.entity_id
_entity_poly.type
_entity_poly.pdbx_seq_one_letter_code
_entity_poly.pdbx_strand_id
1 'polypeptide(L)'
;MRNGNYESSDEGGVEPHYQQGSTRGLYTYVYVNGDEHFLPKKLLVNPKRDRTYNAFLDYATKVLNPRYGAVRNIYTPEGRHRIRGFEDMTPDGRYVACGRERYKRLDRPYVFFCH
;
A
#
# COMPACT_ATOMS: atom_id res chain seq x y z
N MET A 1 -27.20 -6.18 34.36
CA MET A 1 -26.01 -6.89 33.85
C MET A 1 -25.21 -5.91 33.02
N ARG A 2 -23.89 -5.82 33.31
CA ARG A 2 -22.73 -5.30 32.55
C ARG A 2 -23.00 -4.22 31.47
N ASN A 3 -22.26 -3.13 31.46
CA ASN A 3 -20.99 -3.12 30.72
C ASN A 3 -19.94 -2.26 31.42
N GLY A 4 -18.77 -2.86 31.67
CA GLY A 4 -17.64 -2.20 32.30
C GLY A 4 -16.93 -1.26 31.34
N ASN A 5 -16.65 -0.07 31.83
CA ASN A 5 -15.59 0.81 31.34
C ASN A 5 -14.22 0.14 31.55
N TYR A 6 -13.30 0.37 30.61
CA TYR A 6 -11.87 0.23 30.82
C TYR A 6 -11.22 1.53 30.36
N GLU A 7 -10.65 2.28 31.31
CA GLU A 7 -9.91 3.52 31.10
C GLU A 7 -8.40 3.25 30.92
N SER A 8 -7.82 3.89 29.90
CA SER A 8 -6.50 4.54 29.73
C SER A 8 -5.19 3.89 30.22
N SER A 9 -4.13 3.94 29.38
CA SER A 9 -2.82 4.61 29.64
C SER A 9 -1.82 4.41 28.47
N ASP A 10 -1.36 5.55 27.93
CA ASP A 10 -0.10 5.93 27.26
C ASP A 10 0.95 4.88 26.84
N GLU A 11 1.40 4.89 25.56
CA GLU A 11 2.82 4.84 25.08
C GLU A 11 2.93 5.02 23.54
N GLY A 12 3.34 6.21 23.08
CA GLY A 12 4.51 6.39 22.22
C GLY A 12 4.64 5.82 20.78
N GLY A 13 3.63 5.25 20.14
CA GLY A 13 3.69 4.85 18.72
C GLY A 13 2.69 5.59 17.85
N VAL A 14 3.11 6.22 16.75
CA VAL A 14 2.19 6.54 15.64
C VAL A 14 1.76 5.22 15.01
N GLU A 15 0.82 4.54 15.67
CA GLU A 15 0.15 3.39 15.07
C GLU A 15 -0.61 3.90 13.83
N PRO A 16 -0.51 3.24 12.67
CA PRO A 16 -1.44 3.53 11.60
C PRO A 16 -2.83 3.12 12.09
N HIS A 17 -3.58 4.10 12.63
CA HIS A 17 -4.95 3.93 13.11
C HIS A 17 -5.85 3.58 11.92
N TYR A 18 -5.89 2.30 11.55
CA TYR A 18 -7.01 1.73 10.83
C TYR A 18 -8.21 1.78 11.78
N GLN A 19 -8.87 2.93 11.88
CA GLN A 19 -10.08 3.06 12.67
C GLN A 19 -11.13 2.11 12.11
N GLN A 20 -11.35 1.04 12.88
CA GLN A 20 -12.35 -0.01 12.72
C GLN A 20 -13.75 0.62 12.85
N GLY A 21 -14.14 1.41 11.86
CA GLY A 21 -15.30 2.30 11.93
C GLY A 21 -15.38 3.33 10.80
N SER A 22 -14.28 3.69 10.15
CA SER A 22 -14.32 4.55 8.97
C SER A 22 -14.67 3.72 7.73
N THR A 23 -15.77 4.04 7.06
CA THR A 23 -16.12 3.58 5.71
C THR A 23 -15.11 4.02 4.63
N ARG A 24 -14.04 4.73 5.00
CA ARG A 24 -13.06 5.34 4.11
C ARG A 24 -11.80 4.48 4.10
N GLY A 25 -11.64 3.63 3.08
CA GLY A 25 -10.37 2.97 2.82
C GLY A 25 -9.23 3.98 2.60
N LEU A 26 -7.99 3.53 2.73
CA LEU A 26 -6.82 4.39 2.55
C LEU A 26 -6.43 4.43 1.08
N TYR A 27 -6.09 5.61 0.58
CA TYR A 27 -5.55 5.72 -0.76
C TYR A 27 -4.03 5.69 -0.72
N THR A 28 -3.42 5.01 -1.69
CA THR A 28 -1.97 4.89 -1.82
C THR A 28 -1.54 4.97 -3.27
N TYR A 29 -0.32 5.42 -3.56
CA TYR A 29 0.21 5.54 -4.92
C TYR A 29 1.12 4.35 -5.23
N VAL A 30 0.78 3.61 -6.28
CA VAL A 30 1.54 2.44 -6.69
C VAL A 30 2.13 2.62 -8.09
N TYR A 31 3.43 2.38 -8.19
CA TYR A 31 4.22 2.41 -9.43
C TYR A 31 4.47 0.99 -9.93
N VAL A 32 4.73 0.85 -11.23
CA VAL A 32 5.05 -0.44 -11.84
C VAL A 32 6.56 -0.60 -11.91
N ASN A 33 7.08 -1.68 -11.35
CA ASN A 33 8.51 -1.98 -11.38
C ASN A 33 9.03 -2.06 -12.81
N GLY A 34 10.09 -1.31 -13.11
CA GLY A 34 10.73 -1.34 -14.43
C GLY A 34 9.97 -0.62 -15.54
N ASP A 35 8.88 0.11 -15.23
CA ASP A 35 8.18 0.95 -16.20
C ASP A 35 8.38 2.43 -15.85
N GLU A 36 9.37 3.06 -16.49
CA GLU A 36 9.71 4.46 -16.26
C GLU A 36 8.70 5.46 -16.84
N HIS A 37 7.87 5.00 -17.79
CA HIS A 37 6.85 5.83 -18.44
C HIS A 37 5.50 5.71 -17.70
N PHE A 38 5.40 4.80 -16.74
CA PHE A 38 4.17 4.55 -16.02
C PHE A 38 4.00 5.53 -14.86
N LEU A 39 2.94 6.34 -14.94
CA LEU A 39 2.55 7.23 -13.86
C LEU A 39 1.98 6.43 -12.67
N PRO A 40 2.21 6.87 -11.42
CA PRO A 40 1.64 6.20 -10.26
C PRO A 40 0.13 6.15 -10.35
N LYS A 41 -0.46 4.99 -10.03
CA LYS A 41 -1.91 4.88 -9.88
C LYS A 41 -2.32 4.90 -8.42
N LYS A 42 -3.38 5.65 -8.13
CA LYS A 42 -3.99 5.73 -6.81
C LYS A 42 -4.85 4.48 -6.57
N LEU A 43 -4.46 3.64 -5.61
CA LEU A 43 -5.18 2.44 -5.22
C LEU A 43 -5.89 2.64 -3.88
N LEU A 44 -7.12 2.13 -3.77
CA LEU A 44 -7.88 2.11 -2.53
C LEU A 44 -7.60 0.80 -1.78
N VAL A 45 -6.99 0.92 -0.62
CA VAL A 45 -6.80 -0.15 0.37
C VAL A 45 -8.01 -0.14 1.29
N ASN A 46 -8.91 -1.10 1.11
CA ASN A 46 -10.06 -1.27 1.99
C ASN A 46 -10.12 -2.70 2.52
N PRO A 47 -9.74 -2.98 3.78
CA PRO A 47 -9.75 -4.32 4.34
C PRO A 47 -11.16 -4.95 4.39
N LYS A 48 -12.24 -4.15 4.33
CA LYS A 48 -13.62 -4.67 4.19
C LYS A 48 -13.93 -5.18 2.78
N ARG A 49 -13.33 -4.58 1.73
CA ARG A 49 -13.50 -5.01 0.33
C ARG A 49 -12.52 -6.12 -0.01
N ASP A 50 -11.27 -5.92 0.35
CA ASP A 50 -10.15 -6.79 0.06
C ASP A 50 -9.81 -7.55 1.35
N ARG A 51 -10.52 -8.67 1.58
CA ARG A 51 -10.38 -9.49 2.80
C ARG A 51 -8.96 -9.99 3.04
N THR A 52 -8.14 -10.07 1.98
CA THR A 52 -6.76 -10.54 2.04
C THR A 52 -5.86 -9.66 1.20
N TYR A 53 -4.58 -9.61 1.56
CA TYR A 53 -3.55 -8.91 0.79
C TYR A 53 -3.47 -9.41 -0.66
N ASN A 54 -3.62 -10.72 -0.89
CA ASN A 54 -3.65 -11.29 -2.24
C ASN A 54 -4.79 -10.72 -3.09
N ALA A 55 -5.99 -10.52 -2.54
CA ALA A 55 -7.10 -9.90 -3.26
C ALA A 55 -6.78 -8.45 -3.67
N PHE A 56 -6.07 -7.72 -2.81
CA PHE A 56 -5.57 -6.39 -3.15
C PHE A 56 -4.51 -6.42 -4.26
N LEU A 57 -3.62 -7.43 -4.29
CA LEU A 57 -2.65 -7.61 -5.38
C LEU A 57 -3.33 -7.92 -6.72
N ASP A 58 -4.41 -8.70 -6.72
CA ASP A 58 -5.23 -8.95 -7.91
C ASP A 58 -5.93 -7.67 -8.38
N TYR A 59 -6.48 -6.89 -7.45
CA TYR A 59 -7.05 -5.57 -7.76
C TYR A 59 -5.98 -4.62 -8.34
N ALA A 60 -4.81 -4.54 -7.71
CA ALA A 60 -3.68 -3.75 -8.17
C ALA A 60 -3.25 -4.18 -9.57
N THR A 61 -3.22 -5.48 -9.86
CA THR A 61 -2.92 -6.03 -11.19
C THR A 61 -3.91 -5.53 -12.23
N LYS A 62 -5.21 -5.57 -11.95
CA LYS A 62 -6.25 -5.11 -12.88
C LYS A 62 -6.15 -3.61 -13.14
N VAL A 63 -5.85 -2.83 -12.10
CA VAL A 63 -5.75 -1.36 -12.22
C VAL A 63 -4.45 -0.94 -12.91
N LEU A 64 -3.32 -1.54 -12.53
CA LEU A 64 -2.01 -1.20 -13.07
C LEU A 64 -1.79 -1.78 -14.47
N ASN A 65 -2.36 -2.96 -14.75
CA ASN A 65 -2.21 -3.74 -15.97
C ASN A 65 -0.76 -3.71 -16.52
N PRO A 66 0.23 -4.13 -15.71
CA PRO A 66 1.62 -3.99 -16.08
C PRO A 66 1.99 -5.01 -17.17
N ARG A 67 2.97 -4.66 -18.01
CA ARG A 67 3.40 -5.50 -19.15
C ARG A 67 3.93 -6.88 -18.73
N TYR A 68 4.44 -6.99 -17.50
CA TYR A 68 4.91 -8.25 -16.92
C TYR A 68 3.80 -9.15 -16.36
N GLY A 69 2.53 -8.74 -16.47
CA GLY A 69 1.37 -9.51 -16.04
C GLY A 69 0.95 -9.23 -14.60
N ALA A 70 0.89 -10.25 -13.74
CA ALA A 70 0.33 -10.10 -12.39
C ALA A 70 1.33 -9.51 -11.38
N VAL A 71 0.86 -8.55 -10.59
CA VAL A 71 1.54 -8.05 -9.39
C VAL A 71 1.48 -9.12 -8.31
N ARG A 72 2.64 -9.47 -7.73
CA ARG A 72 2.76 -10.50 -6.67
C ARG A 72 3.31 -9.93 -5.38
N ASN A 73 4.01 -8.82 -5.48
CA ASN A 73 4.72 -8.21 -4.39
C ASN A 73 4.60 -6.71 -4.53
N ILE A 74 4.42 -6.02 -3.41
CA ILE A 74 4.56 -4.57 -3.34
C ILE A 74 5.72 -4.27 -2.41
N TYR A 75 6.58 -3.36 -2.84
CA TYR A 75 7.76 -2.91 -2.10
C TYR A 75 7.65 -1.43 -1.79
N THR A 76 8.39 -1.00 -0.77
CA THR A 76 8.66 0.43 -0.59
C THR A 76 9.45 0.97 -1.79
N PRO A 77 9.37 2.28 -2.10
CA PRO A 77 10.11 2.91 -3.20
C PRO A 77 11.63 2.78 -3.04
N GLU A 78 12.11 2.53 -1.82
CA GLU A 78 13.51 2.22 -1.58
C GLU A 78 13.90 0.78 -1.97
N GLY A 79 12.92 -0.10 -2.18
CA GLY A 79 13.11 -1.52 -2.52
C GLY A 79 13.63 -2.38 -1.37
N ARG A 80 13.79 -1.82 -0.15
CA ARG A 80 14.35 -2.52 1.01
C ARG A 80 13.32 -3.35 1.76
N HIS A 81 12.07 -2.91 1.78
CA HIS A 81 11.02 -3.54 2.57
C HIS A 81 9.87 -4.00 1.68
N ARG A 82 9.47 -5.27 1.86
CA ARG A 82 8.32 -5.88 1.19
C ARG A 82 7.09 -5.71 2.08
N ILE A 83 6.05 -5.12 1.51
CA ILE A 83 4.74 -5.02 2.13
C ILE A 83 4.09 -6.41 2.18
N ARG A 84 3.76 -6.86 3.39
CA ARG A 84 3.14 -8.18 3.61
C ARG A 84 1.66 -8.08 3.92
N GLY A 85 1.23 -6.95 4.47
CA GLY A 85 -0.15 -6.70 4.82
C GLY A 85 -0.59 -5.28 4.52
N PHE A 86 -1.85 -5.00 4.88
CA PHE A 86 -2.37 -3.65 4.84
C PHE A 86 -1.73 -2.78 5.92
N GLU A 87 -1.40 -3.35 7.08
CA GLU A 87 -0.69 -2.71 8.20
C GLU A 87 0.63 -2.01 7.84
N ASP A 88 1.39 -2.50 6.85
CA ASP A 88 2.61 -1.81 6.37
C ASP A 88 2.30 -0.67 5.38
N MET A 89 1.04 -0.51 4.97
CA MET A 89 0.61 0.54 4.05
C MET A 89 0.16 1.80 4.79
N THR A 90 0.61 2.94 4.29
CA THR A 90 0.28 4.25 4.83
C THR A 90 -0.59 5.04 3.84
N PRO A 91 -1.47 5.93 4.34
CA PRO A 91 -2.24 6.83 3.50
C PRO A 91 -1.32 7.78 2.73
N ASP A 92 -1.64 7.97 1.45
CA ASP A 92 -0.85 8.71 0.46
C ASP A 92 0.62 8.24 0.36
N GLY A 93 0.89 7.04 0.88
CA GLY A 93 2.17 6.36 0.76
C GLY A 93 2.47 6.02 -0.69
N ARG A 94 3.76 5.81 -0.97
CA ARG A 94 4.27 5.45 -2.30
C ARG A 94 4.80 4.05 -2.24
N TYR A 95 4.49 3.24 -3.24
CA TYR A 95 4.90 1.83 -3.30
C TYR A 95 5.16 1.38 -4.72
N VAL A 96 5.96 0.32 -4.88
CA VAL A 96 6.30 -0.26 -6.18
C VAL A 96 5.73 -1.66 -6.27
N ALA A 97 4.82 -1.86 -7.20
CA ALA A 97 4.33 -3.16 -7.61
C ALA A 97 5.39 -3.91 -8.41
N CYS A 98 5.68 -5.13 -8.00
CA CYS A 98 6.57 -6.06 -8.66
C CYS A 98 5.82 -7.35 -9.01
N GLY A 99 6.09 -7.87 -10.19
CA GLY A 99 5.67 -9.21 -10.59
C GLY A 99 6.65 -10.29 -10.13
N ARG A 100 6.96 -11.21 -11.04
CA ARG A 100 8.00 -12.24 -10.86
C ARG A 100 9.41 -11.73 -11.14
N GLU A 101 9.51 -10.52 -11.66
CA GLU A 101 10.78 -9.91 -12.06
C GLU A 101 11.55 -9.33 -10.87
N ARG A 102 12.85 -9.10 -11.10
CA ARG A 102 13.71 -8.45 -10.11
C ARG A 102 13.33 -6.97 -9.99
N TYR A 103 13.40 -6.45 -8.76
CA TYR A 103 13.23 -5.02 -8.51
C TYR A 103 14.23 -4.22 -9.36
N LYS A 104 13.71 -3.31 -10.18
CA LYS A 104 14.47 -2.36 -10.99
C LYS A 104 14.25 -0.99 -10.37
N ARG A 105 15.30 -0.46 -9.75
CA ARG A 105 15.32 0.94 -9.31
C ARG A 105 15.14 1.80 -10.55
N LEU A 106 14.08 2.59 -10.59
CA LEU A 106 13.97 3.65 -11.57
C LEU A 106 15.01 4.71 -11.17
N ASP A 107 15.86 5.09 -12.13
CA ASP A 107 16.93 6.08 -11.95
C ASP A 107 16.36 7.49 -11.69
N ARG A 108 15.10 7.70 -12.11
CA ARG A 108 14.33 8.89 -11.76
C ARG A 108 13.95 8.78 -10.29
N PRO A 109 14.30 9.77 -9.45
CA PRO A 109 13.68 9.82 -8.13
C PRO A 109 12.17 9.92 -8.36
N TYR A 110 11.37 9.23 -7.53
CA TYR A 110 9.93 9.51 -7.43
C TYR A 110 9.74 10.90 -6.79
N VAL A 111 10.29 11.94 -7.42
CA VAL A 111 10.19 13.35 -7.04
C VAL A 111 8.86 13.86 -7.54
N PHE A 112 7.88 13.84 -6.66
CA PHE A 112 6.94 14.94 -6.63
C PHE A 112 7.38 15.84 -5.48
N PHE A 113 7.88 17.02 -5.88
CA PHE A 113 8.15 18.18 -5.05
C PHE A 113 7.04 18.34 -3.99
N CYS A 114 7.41 18.27 -2.72
CA CYS A 114 6.69 19.01 -1.70
C CYS A 114 7.26 20.44 -1.79
N HIS A 115 6.50 21.36 -2.37
CA HIS A 115 6.73 22.80 -2.26
C HIS A 115 5.45 23.45 -1.79
#